data_AF-A0A941SPY0-F1
#
_entry.id   AF-A0A941SPY0-F1
#
_cell.length_a   1.000
_cell.length_b   1.000
_cell.length_c   1.000
_cell.angle_alpha   90.00
_cell.angle_beta   90.00
_cell.angle_gamma   90.00
#
_symmetry.space_group_name_H-M   'P 1'
#
loop_
_entity.id
_entity.type
_entity.pdbx_description
1 polymer ?
#
loop_
_entity_poly.entity_id
_entity_poly.type
_entity_poly.pdbx_seq_one_letter_code
_entity_poly.pdbx_strand_id
1 'polypeptide(L)'
;MVSSAREVLKPVSAILPRLVREHEVLRVSGLLGSTSQQPARVLDQARREALVWVEKRIGTTLSPEAWKYESFEHLSGGRNCIGIRLQASGADVWALRAEDPDKEIPGRVWTTEIVTALGADPSPRFSLRLVASSLEATLEVDPHTPGLVQQLADTCGLRRGPYLIGSEPTVCADDAQGDQLAKMLTDPTRSLPVIAISLPESPWGKGYALINADALARATLGLAHVFVVDPSQTWRLTERFGKRLSTYGGAARIYLPGFTEDSDPYAHKLFLPGQLRSWDGATYATRMLRLVAAQESVRRTKLGADVLAFSDVRNAALKLSFQELERKGAPDREQLEAARHQIAALEKQVDDAKAS
;
A
#
# COMPACT_ATOMS: atom_id res chain seq x y z
N MET A 1 19.18 12.75 -40.48
CA MET A 1 19.12 13.14 -39.04
C MET A 1 17.71 13.60 -38.75
N VAL A 2 16.92 12.78 -38.07
CA VAL A 2 15.56 13.16 -37.66
C VAL A 2 15.69 13.85 -36.32
N SER A 3 15.53 15.17 -36.27
CA SER A 3 15.49 15.91 -35.01
C SER A 3 14.36 15.33 -34.17
N SER A 4 14.63 14.98 -32.92
CA SER A 4 13.57 14.40 -32.08
C SER A 4 12.45 15.43 -31.90
N ALA A 5 11.19 14.98 -31.78
CA ALA A 5 10.06 15.88 -31.51
C ALA A 5 10.32 16.79 -30.29
N ARG A 6 11.17 16.34 -29.36
CA ARG A 6 11.61 17.07 -28.17
C ARG A 6 12.49 18.29 -28.48
N GLU A 7 13.27 18.26 -29.57
CA GLU A 7 14.09 19.40 -30.02
C GLU A 7 13.26 20.46 -30.75
N VAL A 8 12.27 20.03 -31.53
CA VAL A 8 11.35 20.92 -32.25
C VAL A 8 10.43 21.68 -31.29
N LEU A 9 10.02 21.03 -30.20
CA LEU A 9 9.09 21.60 -29.22
C LEU A 9 9.76 22.40 -28.09
N LYS A 10 11.10 22.48 -28.04
CA LYS A 10 11.84 23.24 -27.01
C LYS A 10 11.33 24.68 -26.80
N PRO A 11 11.08 25.49 -27.86
CA PRO A 11 10.60 26.86 -27.70
C PRO A 11 9.20 26.96 -27.08
N VAL A 12 8.35 25.95 -27.30
CA VAL A 12 6.95 25.91 -26.84
C VAL A 12 6.83 25.18 -25.49
N SER A 13 7.79 24.34 -25.14
CA SER A 13 7.81 23.56 -23.89
C SER A 13 7.84 24.39 -22.61
N ALA A 14 8.30 25.65 -22.68
CA ALA A 14 8.26 26.60 -21.58
C ALA A 14 6.88 27.26 -21.39
N ILE A 15 6.03 27.24 -22.42
CA ILE A 15 4.69 27.86 -22.45
C ILE A 15 3.60 26.80 -22.20
N LEU A 16 3.88 25.53 -22.54
CA LEU A 16 2.98 24.43 -22.23
C LEU A 16 2.85 24.27 -20.71
N PRO A 17 1.62 24.17 -20.17
CA PRO A 17 1.43 23.88 -18.75
C PRO A 17 2.20 22.60 -18.43
N ARG A 18 3.05 22.65 -17.39
CA ARG A 18 3.74 21.46 -16.90
C ARG A 18 2.66 20.44 -16.56
N LEU A 19 2.69 19.30 -17.25
CA LEU A 19 1.72 18.23 -17.06
C LEU A 19 1.86 17.71 -15.62
N VAL A 20 0.81 17.86 -14.82
CA VAL A 20 0.72 17.17 -13.52
C VAL A 20 0.67 15.68 -13.82
N ARG A 21 1.62 14.94 -13.26
CA ARG A 21 1.73 13.48 -13.40
C ARG A 21 1.26 12.84 -12.11
N GLU A 22 0.43 11.81 -12.23
CA GLU A 22 0.11 10.94 -11.12
C GLU A 22 1.13 9.81 -11.03
N HIS A 23 1.70 9.64 -9.84
CA HIS A 23 2.67 8.63 -9.52
C HIS A 23 2.08 7.74 -8.43
N GLU A 24 1.73 6.52 -8.79
CA GLU A 24 1.30 5.55 -7.80
C GLU A 24 2.50 5.00 -7.02
N VAL A 25 2.48 5.21 -5.71
CA VAL A 25 3.62 4.94 -4.84
C VAL A 25 3.55 3.53 -4.26
N LEU A 26 2.39 3.12 -3.75
CA LEU A 26 2.20 1.82 -3.12
C LEU A 26 0.72 1.41 -3.07
N ARG A 27 0.49 0.11 -2.90
CA ARG A 27 -0.82 -0.49 -2.62
C ARG A 27 -0.70 -1.44 -1.42
N VAL A 28 -1.61 -1.32 -0.48
CA VAL A 28 -1.79 -2.30 0.61
C VAL A 28 -3.16 -2.93 0.46
N SER A 29 -3.27 -4.23 0.67
CA SER A 29 -4.56 -4.89 0.76
C SER A 29 -4.48 -6.12 1.62
N GLY A 30 -5.59 -6.49 2.26
CA GLY A 30 -5.62 -7.61 3.16
C GLY A 30 -6.99 -7.89 3.74
N LEU A 31 -7.05 -8.95 4.53
CA LEU A 31 -8.19 -9.28 5.36
C LEU A 31 -7.99 -8.66 6.74
N LEU A 32 -9.08 -8.19 7.34
CA LEU A 32 -9.10 -7.70 8.71
C LEU A 32 -9.75 -8.72 9.63
N GLY A 33 -9.29 -8.75 10.87
CA GLY A 33 -9.86 -9.56 11.94
C GLY A 33 -9.30 -10.97 12.03
N SER A 34 -9.83 -11.70 13.01
CA SER A 34 -9.64 -13.13 13.20
C SER A 34 -10.97 -13.88 13.10
N THR A 35 -10.91 -15.20 13.05
CA THR A 35 -12.09 -16.08 12.97
C THR A 35 -13.04 -15.98 14.18
N SER A 36 -12.60 -15.40 15.30
CA SER A 36 -13.41 -15.25 16.50
C SER A 36 -14.15 -13.91 16.60
N GLN A 37 -13.85 -12.93 15.74
CA GLN A 37 -14.43 -11.60 15.78
C GLN A 37 -15.65 -11.47 14.87
N GLN A 38 -16.62 -10.64 15.27
CA GLN A 38 -17.79 -10.36 14.44
C GLN A 38 -17.39 -9.45 13.25
N PRO A 39 -17.57 -9.89 11.99
CA PRO A 39 -17.05 -9.18 10.80
C PRO A 39 -17.48 -7.72 10.69
N ALA A 40 -18.77 -7.43 10.93
CA ALA A 40 -19.30 -6.07 10.86
C ALA A 40 -18.64 -5.14 11.89
N ARG A 41 -18.35 -5.63 13.11
CA ARG A 41 -17.67 -4.83 14.13
C ARG A 41 -16.22 -4.51 13.76
N VAL A 42 -15.52 -5.47 13.15
CA VAL A 42 -14.15 -5.26 12.64
C VAL A 42 -14.14 -4.20 11.53
N LEU A 43 -15.14 -4.25 10.64
CA LEU A 43 -15.29 -3.29 9.55
C LEU A 43 -15.56 -1.87 10.09
N ASP A 44 -16.46 -1.73 11.06
CA ASP A 44 -16.76 -0.44 11.69
C ASP A 44 -15.56 0.11 12.47
N GLN A 45 -14.79 -0.75 13.16
CA GLN A 45 -13.54 -0.34 13.79
C GLN A 45 -12.54 0.18 12.75
N ALA A 46 -12.41 -0.49 11.60
CA ALA A 46 -11.48 -0.07 10.56
C ALA A 46 -11.88 1.29 9.94
N ARG A 47 -13.18 1.52 9.72
CA ARG A 47 -13.71 2.82 9.27
C ARG A 47 -13.42 3.90 10.30
N ARG A 48 -13.62 3.60 11.58
CA ARG A 48 -13.30 4.52 12.69
C ARG A 48 -11.82 4.91 12.70
N GLU A 49 -10.90 3.95 12.61
CA GLU A 49 -9.46 4.25 12.57
C GLU A 49 -9.08 5.08 11.33
N ALA A 50 -9.69 4.79 10.17
CA ALA A 50 -9.50 5.60 8.97
C ALA A 50 -9.94 7.05 9.17
N LEU A 51 -11.11 7.30 9.79
CA LEU A 51 -11.60 8.65 10.08
C LEU A 51 -10.72 9.38 11.10
N VAL A 52 -10.30 8.71 12.17
CA VAL A 52 -9.35 9.26 13.17
C VAL A 52 -8.04 9.66 12.50
N TRP A 53 -7.54 8.83 11.59
CA TRP A 53 -6.32 9.12 10.83
C TRP A 53 -6.51 10.32 9.91
N VAL A 54 -7.63 10.39 9.18
CA VAL A 54 -7.95 11.48 8.26
C VAL A 54 -8.09 12.82 8.98
N GLU A 55 -8.81 12.89 10.10
CA GLU A 55 -8.97 14.14 10.86
C GLU A 55 -7.61 14.77 11.23
N LYS A 56 -6.63 13.93 11.61
CA LYS A 56 -5.26 14.38 11.88
C LYS A 56 -4.55 14.92 10.63
N ARG A 57 -4.91 14.46 9.44
CA ARG A 57 -4.33 14.90 8.15
C ARG A 57 -4.95 16.20 7.68
N ILE A 58 -6.28 16.29 7.69
CA ILE A 58 -6.99 17.51 7.26
C ILE A 58 -6.84 18.65 8.28
N GLY A 59 -6.67 18.33 9.57
CA GLY A 59 -6.45 19.31 10.64
C GLY A 59 -7.75 19.94 11.16
N THR A 60 -8.90 19.35 10.85
CA THR A 60 -10.24 19.81 11.23
C THR A 60 -11.13 18.62 11.56
N THR A 61 -12.26 18.87 12.22
CA THR A 61 -13.25 17.84 12.54
C THR A 61 -14.08 17.48 11.31
N LEU A 62 -14.33 16.20 11.11
CA LEU A 62 -15.26 15.70 10.09
C LEU A 62 -16.71 15.89 10.53
N SER A 63 -17.63 15.83 9.55
CA SER A 63 -19.06 15.98 9.82
C SER A 63 -19.64 14.78 10.57
N PRO A 64 -20.80 14.91 11.24
CA PRO A 64 -21.47 13.79 11.90
C PRO A 64 -21.80 12.61 10.97
N GLU A 65 -22.10 12.88 9.70
CA GLU A 65 -22.38 11.87 8.66
C GLU A 65 -21.16 10.97 8.43
N ALA A 66 -19.95 11.55 8.41
CA ALA A 66 -18.71 10.79 8.30
C ALA A 66 -18.58 9.75 9.43
N TRP A 67 -18.89 10.15 10.66
CA TRP A 67 -18.84 9.28 11.85
C TRP A 67 -19.97 8.26 11.95
N LYS A 68 -21.02 8.41 11.13
CA LYS A 68 -22.02 7.36 10.86
C LYS A 68 -21.62 6.44 9.70
N TYR A 69 -20.43 6.67 9.13
CA TYR A 69 -19.91 6.02 7.94
C TYR A 69 -20.78 6.25 6.69
N GLU A 70 -21.58 7.32 6.66
CA GLU A 70 -22.36 7.70 5.49
C GLU A 70 -21.46 8.39 4.45
N SER A 71 -22.02 8.67 3.26
CA SER A 71 -21.32 9.47 2.25
C SER A 71 -21.22 10.93 2.69
N PHE A 72 -20.05 11.55 2.51
CA PHE A 72 -19.80 12.93 2.92
C PHE A 72 -18.72 13.58 2.04
N GLU A 73 -18.70 14.91 2.01
CA GLU A 73 -17.64 15.70 1.40
C GLU A 73 -17.12 16.73 2.40
N HIS A 74 -15.80 16.85 2.49
CA HIS A 74 -15.08 17.86 3.26
C HIS A 74 -14.07 18.53 2.33
N LEU A 75 -14.30 19.80 2.01
CA LEU A 75 -13.46 20.58 1.11
C LEU A 75 -12.81 21.72 1.89
N SER A 76 -11.49 21.66 2.07
CA SER A 76 -10.76 22.61 2.92
C SER A 76 -9.39 22.94 2.34
N GLY A 77 -9.35 23.96 1.48
CA GLY A 77 -8.10 24.62 1.07
C GLY A 77 -7.01 23.69 0.51
N GLY A 78 -7.38 22.62 -0.21
CA GLY A 78 -6.45 21.64 -0.76
C GLY A 78 -6.25 20.38 0.10
N ARG A 79 -6.82 20.33 1.31
CA ARG A 79 -6.93 19.14 2.15
C ARG A 79 -8.34 18.56 2.07
N ASN A 80 -8.67 17.99 0.93
CA ASN A 80 -10.00 17.47 0.66
C ASN A 80 -10.15 16.06 1.23
N CYS A 81 -11.34 15.73 1.69
CA CYS A 81 -11.70 14.37 2.07
C CYS A 81 -13.11 14.06 1.59
N ILE A 82 -13.29 12.96 0.87
CA ILE A 82 -14.59 12.49 0.40
C ILE A 82 -14.76 11.05 0.84
N GLY A 83 -15.87 10.76 1.52
CA GLY A 83 -16.30 9.42 1.88
C GLY A 83 -17.53 9.00 1.06
N ILE A 84 -17.55 7.76 0.59
CA ILE A 84 -18.66 7.16 -0.13
C ILE A 84 -18.99 5.82 0.51
N ARG A 85 -20.26 5.60 0.86
CA ARG A 85 -20.78 4.29 1.24
C ARG A 85 -21.69 3.73 0.16
N LEU A 86 -21.49 2.46 -0.16
CA LEU A 86 -22.26 1.71 -1.12
C LEU A 86 -22.75 0.43 -0.49
N GLN A 87 -24.08 0.29 -0.38
CA GLN A 87 -24.73 -0.92 0.13
C GLN A 87 -25.62 -1.49 -0.96
N ALA A 88 -25.20 -2.61 -1.56
CA ALA A 88 -25.92 -3.24 -2.65
C ALA A 88 -25.63 -4.74 -2.72
N SER A 89 -26.65 -5.54 -3.06
CA SER A 89 -26.52 -6.99 -3.31
C SER A 89 -25.84 -7.77 -2.17
N GLY A 90 -26.09 -7.37 -0.92
CA GLY A 90 -25.48 -8.00 0.27
C GLY A 90 -24.03 -7.59 0.53
N ALA A 91 -23.47 -6.65 -0.22
CA ALA A 91 -22.17 -6.04 0.06
C ALA A 91 -22.33 -4.66 0.71
N ASP A 92 -21.44 -4.35 1.65
CA ASP A 92 -21.25 -3.04 2.27
C ASP A 92 -19.81 -2.58 2.02
N VAL A 93 -19.66 -1.63 1.10
CA VAL A 93 -18.38 -1.04 0.68
C VAL A 93 -18.35 0.40 1.16
N TRP A 94 -17.27 0.77 1.84
CA TRP A 94 -17.00 2.14 2.23
C TRP A 94 -15.64 2.56 1.71
N ALA A 95 -15.62 3.62 0.91
CA ALA A 95 -14.42 4.17 0.30
C ALA A 95 -14.21 5.61 0.78
N LEU A 96 -12.96 5.97 1.03
CA LEU A 96 -12.55 7.30 1.42
C LEU A 96 -11.35 7.74 0.58
N ARG A 97 -11.37 8.98 0.08
CA ARG A 97 -10.23 9.64 -0.55
C ARG A 97 -9.85 10.85 0.26
N ALA A 98 -8.61 10.91 0.72
CA ALA A 98 -8.03 12.07 1.40
C ALA A 98 -6.86 12.63 0.61
N GLU A 99 -6.85 13.94 0.43
CA GLU A 99 -5.79 14.70 -0.22
C GLU A 99 -5.06 15.56 0.81
N ASP A 100 -3.72 15.58 0.76
CA ASP A 100 -2.87 16.40 1.63
C ASP A 100 -1.72 16.98 0.79
N PRO A 101 -1.57 18.31 0.70
CA PRO A 101 -0.42 18.92 0.04
C PRO A 101 0.89 18.46 0.67
N ASP A 102 1.90 18.22 -0.17
CA ASP A 102 3.24 17.94 0.32
C ASP A 102 3.78 19.13 1.13
N LYS A 103 4.45 18.84 2.25
CA LYS A 103 4.96 19.86 3.18
C LYS A 103 6.23 20.54 2.68
N GLU A 104 6.97 19.88 1.81
CA GLU A 104 8.30 20.27 1.37
C GLU A 104 8.31 20.66 -0.11
N ILE A 105 7.46 20.03 -0.92
CA ILE A 105 7.46 20.20 -2.39
C ILE A 105 6.20 20.91 -2.87
N PRO A 106 6.28 22.21 -3.22
CA PRO A 106 5.13 22.96 -3.72
C PRO A 106 4.50 22.33 -4.97
N GLY A 107 3.17 22.25 -4.98
CA GLY A 107 2.40 21.70 -6.09
C GLY A 107 2.36 20.18 -6.15
N ARG A 108 3.04 19.47 -5.24
CA ARG A 108 2.84 18.04 -5.04
C ARG A 108 1.67 17.82 -4.06
N VAL A 109 0.76 16.92 -4.42
CA VAL A 109 -0.38 16.53 -3.58
C VAL A 109 -0.36 15.03 -3.37
N TRP A 110 -0.46 14.60 -2.12
CA TRP A 110 -0.61 13.20 -1.75
C TRP A 110 -2.08 12.83 -1.67
N THR A 111 -2.47 11.78 -2.38
CA THR A 111 -3.81 11.19 -2.32
C THR A 111 -3.73 9.82 -1.67
N THR A 112 -4.44 9.63 -0.57
CA THR A 112 -4.65 8.32 0.05
C THR A 112 -6.08 7.88 -0.21
N GLU A 113 -6.25 6.79 -0.94
CA GLU A 113 -7.54 6.14 -1.15
C GLU A 113 -7.62 4.91 -0.25
N ILE A 114 -8.70 4.78 0.50
CA ILE A 114 -8.96 3.71 1.46
C ILE A 114 -10.27 3.06 1.07
N VAL A 115 -10.31 1.73 1.05
CA VAL A 115 -11.56 0.98 0.84
C VAL A 115 -11.65 -0.12 1.89
N THR A 116 -12.80 -0.17 2.55
CA THR A 116 -13.21 -1.27 3.41
C THR A 116 -14.44 -1.93 2.79
N ALA A 117 -14.50 -3.26 2.81
CA ALA A 117 -15.61 -3.98 2.22
C ALA A 117 -15.96 -5.23 3.03
N LEU A 118 -17.25 -5.50 3.12
CA LEU A 118 -17.80 -6.77 3.60
C LEU A 118 -18.82 -7.26 2.57
N GLY A 119 -18.62 -8.45 2.04
CA GLY A 119 -19.52 -9.06 1.05
C GLY A 119 -20.37 -10.18 1.67
N ALA A 120 -20.90 -11.04 0.80
CA ALA A 120 -21.57 -12.27 1.22
C ALA A 120 -20.61 -13.26 1.92
N ASP A 121 -19.34 -13.28 1.50
CA ASP A 121 -18.26 -13.89 2.26
C ASP A 121 -17.97 -12.99 3.48
N PRO A 122 -18.16 -13.48 4.72
CA PRO A 122 -18.07 -12.69 5.94
C PRO A 122 -16.62 -12.35 6.35
N SER A 123 -15.75 -12.10 5.38
CA SER A 123 -14.35 -11.75 5.57
C SER A 123 -14.14 -10.26 5.31
N PRO A 124 -13.99 -9.41 6.36
CA PRO A 124 -13.78 -7.97 6.19
C PRO A 124 -12.48 -7.71 5.41
N ARG A 125 -12.57 -6.88 4.39
CA ARG A 125 -11.44 -6.53 3.51
C ARG A 125 -11.04 -5.08 3.71
N PHE A 126 -9.74 -4.84 3.58
CA PHE A 126 -9.15 -3.52 3.56
C PHE A 126 -8.24 -3.39 2.36
N SER A 127 -8.25 -2.22 1.74
CA SER A 127 -7.23 -1.80 0.80
C SER A 127 -6.90 -0.33 0.95
N LEU A 128 -5.67 0.02 0.63
CA LEU A 128 -5.16 1.38 0.59
C LEU A 128 -4.31 1.57 -0.65
N ARG A 129 -4.48 2.71 -1.30
CA ARG A 129 -3.67 3.17 -2.42
C ARG A 129 -3.09 4.53 -2.07
N LEU A 130 -1.80 4.72 -2.31
CA LEU A 130 -1.11 5.99 -2.13
C LEU A 130 -0.61 6.50 -3.48
N VAL A 131 -1.07 7.68 -3.87
CA VAL A 131 -0.71 8.36 -5.12
C VAL A 131 -0.12 9.72 -4.80
N ALA A 132 0.89 10.13 -5.55
CA ALA A 132 1.41 11.50 -5.54
C ALA A 132 1.16 12.15 -6.89
N SER A 133 0.44 13.26 -6.92
CA SER A 133 0.30 14.10 -8.11
C SER A 133 1.34 15.21 -8.05
N SER A 134 2.24 15.29 -9.04
CA SER A 134 3.35 16.25 -9.04
C SER A 134 3.66 16.82 -10.43
N LEU A 135 4.25 18.01 -10.47
CA LEU A 135 4.85 18.59 -11.68
C LEU A 135 6.28 18.06 -11.95
N GLU A 136 6.85 17.31 -11.00
CA GLU A 136 8.18 16.73 -11.15
C GLU A 136 8.20 15.66 -12.23
N ALA A 137 9.29 15.59 -13.00
CA ALA A 137 9.43 14.59 -14.06
C ALA A 137 9.57 13.17 -13.49
N THR A 138 10.21 13.05 -12.33
CA THR A 138 10.46 11.82 -11.59
C THR A 138 10.11 12.05 -10.13
N LEU A 139 9.31 11.15 -9.56
CA LEU A 139 8.96 11.23 -8.14
C LEU A 139 10.12 10.70 -7.29
N GLU A 140 10.88 11.61 -6.68
CA GLU A 140 11.91 11.27 -5.71
C GLU A 140 11.31 11.21 -4.31
N VAL A 141 10.98 10.00 -3.88
CA VAL A 141 10.43 9.72 -2.55
C VAL A 141 11.06 8.47 -1.97
N ASP A 142 11.03 8.36 -0.65
CA ASP A 142 11.28 7.13 0.07
C ASP A 142 9.93 6.54 0.48
N PRO A 143 9.44 5.47 -0.18
CA PRO A 143 8.11 4.94 0.09
C PRO A 143 7.94 4.56 1.55
N HIS A 144 6.89 5.06 2.18
CA HIS A 144 6.54 4.73 3.55
C HIS A 144 5.04 4.45 3.60
N THR A 145 4.67 3.31 4.16
CA THR A 145 3.25 3.02 4.34
C THR A 145 2.59 4.06 5.25
N PRO A 146 1.40 4.61 4.90
CA PRO A 146 0.69 5.52 5.79
C PRO A 146 0.43 4.90 7.16
N GLY A 147 0.56 5.70 8.23
CA GLY A 147 0.38 5.24 9.62
C GLY A 147 -0.99 4.62 9.92
N LEU A 148 -1.99 4.83 9.07
CA LEU A 148 -3.27 4.12 9.12
C LEU A 148 -3.10 2.59 9.05
N VAL A 149 -2.18 2.10 8.23
CA VAL A 149 -1.97 0.65 8.10
C VAL A 149 -1.46 0.06 9.41
N GLN A 150 -0.65 0.80 10.16
CA GLN A 150 -0.22 0.40 11.50
C GLN A 150 -1.39 0.40 12.48
N GLN A 151 -2.20 1.48 12.51
CA GLN A 151 -3.40 1.54 13.35
C GLN A 151 -4.30 0.32 13.10
N LEU A 152 -4.58 0.00 11.84
CA LEU A 152 -5.42 -1.15 11.48
C LEU A 152 -4.77 -2.49 11.81
N ALA A 153 -3.46 -2.65 11.60
CA ALA A 153 -2.77 -3.88 11.96
C ALA A 153 -2.87 -4.14 13.48
N ASP A 154 -2.68 -3.10 14.29
CA ASP A 154 -2.67 -3.20 15.75
C ASP A 154 -4.09 -3.37 16.32
N THR A 155 -5.10 -2.66 15.79
CA THR A 155 -6.46 -2.67 16.35
C THR A 155 -7.38 -3.72 15.75
N CYS A 156 -7.23 -3.98 14.45
CA CYS A 156 -8.14 -4.85 13.70
C CYS A 156 -7.50 -6.19 13.33
N GLY A 157 -6.17 -6.31 13.40
CA GLY A 157 -5.45 -7.47 12.89
C GLY A 157 -5.50 -7.51 11.36
N LEU A 158 -4.39 -7.18 10.71
CA LEU A 158 -4.29 -7.17 9.25
C LEU A 158 -3.56 -8.42 8.76
N ARG A 159 -4.10 -9.12 7.76
CA ARG A 159 -3.52 -10.34 7.18
C ARG A 159 -3.44 -10.27 5.67
N ARG A 160 -2.41 -10.90 5.10
CA ARG A 160 -2.31 -11.18 3.66
C ARG A 160 -2.07 -12.68 3.47
N GLY A 161 -3.04 -13.37 2.87
CA GLY A 161 -3.04 -14.83 2.84
C GLY A 161 -3.03 -15.39 4.27
N PRO A 162 -2.20 -16.40 4.58
CA PRO A 162 -2.14 -16.97 5.92
C PRO A 162 -1.35 -16.09 6.92
N TYR A 163 -0.64 -15.06 6.45
CA TYR A 163 0.33 -14.33 7.25
C TYR A 163 -0.24 -13.07 7.88
N LEU A 164 0.03 -12.89 9.18
CA LEU A 164 -0.25 -11.66 9.90
C LEU A 164 0.76 -10.58 9.49
N ILE A 165 0.26 -9.36 9.38
CA ILE A 165 1.04 -8.16 9.11
C ILE A 165 1.19 -7.42 10.45
N GLY A 166 2.43 -7.21 10.88
CA GLY A 166 2.76 -6.56 12.15
C GLY A 166 3.87 -5.53 11.98
N SER A 167 3.88 -4.51 12.85
CA SER A 167 4.83 -3.38 12.80
C SER A 167 6.22 -3.69 13.35
N GLU A 168 6.40 -4.88 13.91
CA GLU A 168 7.66 -5.34 14.49
C GLU A 168 8.28 -6.44 13.62
N PRO A 169 9.63 -6.48 13.53
CA PRO A 169 10.29 -7.56 12.84
C PRO A 169 10.11 -8.88 13.58
N THR A 170 9.90 -9.97 12.85
CA THR A 170 9.87 -11.31 13.43
C THR A 170 11.30 -11.79 13.69
N VAL A 171 11.60 -12.17 14.92
CA VAL A 171 12.92 -12.73 15.27
C VAL A 171 12.95 -14.22 14.97
N CYS A 172 14.01 -14.65 14.29
CA CYS A 172 14.32 -16.03 13.96
C CYS A 172 15.59 -16.43 14.72
N ALA A 173 15.42 -16.93 15.94
CA ALA A 173 16.46 -17.25 16.91
C ALA A 173 16.69 -18.76 17.08
N ASP A 174 15.68 -19.59 16.82
CA ASP A 174 15.74 -21.04 16.95
C ASP A 174 15.38 -21.79 15.66
N ASP A 175 15.61 -23.10 15.67
CA ASP A 175 15.44 -23.96 14.50
C ASP A 175 13.98 -24.01 14.01
N ALA A 176 13.00 -23.95 14.92
CA ALA A 176 11.59 -23.98 14.55
C ALA A 176 11.21 -22.69 13.81
N GLN A 177 11.74 -21.54 14.25
CA GLN A 177 11.57 -20.26 13.59
C GLN A 177 12.33 -20.21 12.25
N GLY A 178 13.53 -20.82 12.18
CA GLY A 178 14.28 -21.00 10.93
C GLY A 178 13.50 -21.79 9.88
N ASP A 179 12.89 -22.90 10.30
CA ASP A 179 12.02 -23.71 9.45
C ASP A 179 10.76 -22.96 9.02
N GLN A 180 10.17 -22.16 9.91
CA GLN A 180 9.01 -21.33 9.60
C GLN A 180 9.35 -20.25 8.56
N LEU A 181 10.47 -19.56 8.72
CA LEU A 181 10.96 -18.60 7.74
C LEU A 181 11.18 -19.29 6.39
N ALA A 182 11.90 -20.41 6.38
CA ALA A 182 12.16 -21.14 5.16
C ALA A 182 10.88 -21.64 4.46
N LYS A 183 9.89 -22.11 5.22
CA LYS A 183 8.55 -22.47 4.70
C LYS A 183 7.85 -21.26 4.09
N MET A 184 7.85 -20.11 4.75
CA MET A 184 7.26 -18.87 4.24
C MET A 184 7.96 -18.40 2.95
N LEU A 185 9.29 -18.50 2.88
CA LEU A 185 10.05 -18.11 1.70
C LEU A 185 9.60 -18.88 0.45
N THR A 186 9.37 -20.19 0.58
CA THR A 186 8.94 -21.08 -0.51
C THR A 186 7.43 -21.22 -0.70
N ASP A 187 6.61 -20.54 0.12
CA ASP A 187 5.15 -20.63 0.01
C ASP A 187 4.67 -19.97 -1.29
N PRO A 188 4.07 -20.73 -2.23
CA PRO A 188 3.60 -20.18 -3.50
C PRO A 188 2.41 -19.24 -3.35
N THR A 189 1.72 -19.28 -2.21
CA THR A 189 0.57 -18.40 -1.90
C THR A 189 0.98 -17.09 -1.22
N ARG A 190 2.24 -16.98 -0.77
CA ARG A 190 2.79 -15.73 -0.25
C ARG A 190 2.75 -14.67 -1.34
N SER A 191 2.19 -13.51 -1.02
CA SER A 191 2.08 -12.39 -1.96
C SER A 191 2.93 -11.17 -1.58
N LEU A 192 3.46 -11.12 -0.35
CA LEU A 192 4.37 -10.08 0.09
C LEU A 192 5.83 -10.57 0.07
N PRO A 193 6.79 -9.74 -0.35
CA PRO A 193 8.20 -9.99 -0.12
C PRO A 193 8.55 -10.28 1.34
N VAL A 194 9.63 -11.02 1.55
CA VAL A 194 10.26 -11.20 2.88
C VAL A 194 11.61 -10.49 2.86
N ILE A 195 11.83 -9.59 3.80
CA ILE A 195 13.12 -8.95 4.04
C ILE A 195 13.77 -9.66 5.21
N ALA A 196 14.83 -10.42 4.97
CA ALA A 196 15.61 -11.07 6.01
C ALA A 196 16.87 -10.25 6.32
N ILE A 197 17.11 -9.99 7.60
CA ILE A 197 18.24 -9.22 8.11
C ILE A 197 19.01 -10.13 9.05
N SER A 198 20.15 -10.66 8.60
CA SER A 198 20.99 -11.49 9.46
C SER A 198 21.74 -10.62 10.46
N LEU A 199 21.88 -11.10 11.69
CA LEU A 199 22.77 -10.48 12.67
C LEU A 199 24.23 -10.89 12.39
N PRO A 200 25.21 -10.02 12.63
CA PRO A 200 26.61 -10.41 12.63
C PRO A 200 26.91 -11.30 13.84
N GLU A 201 27.88 -12.20 13.70
CA GLU A 201 28.45 -12.88 14.87
C GLU A 201 29.11 -11.84 15.78
N SER A 202 28.90 -11.98 17.09
CA SER A 202 29.50 -11.11 18.10
C SER A 202 30.07 -11.94 19.24
N PRO A 203 31.35 -11.76 19.58
CA PRO A 203 31.96 -12.46 20.72
C PRO A 203 31.44 -11.96 22.08
N TRP A 204 30.71 -10.83 22.11
CA TRP A 204 30.20 -10.19 23.33
C TRP A 204 28.70 -10.40 23.55
N GLY A 205 28.07 -11.33 22.84
CA GLY A 205 26.64 -11.65 22.96
C GLY A 205 25.88 -11.52 21.64
N LYS A 206 24.61 -11.11 21.67
CA LYS A 206 23.82 -10.92 20.44
C LYS A 206 24.36 -9.74 19.63
N GLY A 207 24.69 -9.98 18.36
CA GLY A 207 25.06 -8.92 17.42
C GLY A 207 23.88 -7.98 17.15
N TYR A 208 24.16 -6.75 16.72
CA TYR A 208 23.13 -5.80 16.31
C TYR A 208 22.99 -5.78 14.79
N ALA A 209 21.75 -5.62 14.31
CA ALA A 209 21.49 -5.49 12.89
C ALA A 209 22.18 -4.23 12.34
N LEU A 210 22.82 -4.36 11.16
CA LEU A 210 23.50 -3.24 10.50
C LEU A 210 22.52 -2.24 9.86
N ILE A 211 21.24 -2.59 9.78
CA ILE A 211 20.14 -1.70 9.43
C ILE A 211 19.07 -1.74 10.53
N ASN A 212 18.36 -0.62 10.71
CA ASN A 212 17.30 -0.52 11.71
C ASN A 212 16.06 -1.33 11.26
N ALA A 213 15.96 -2.57 11.75
CA ALA A 213 14.90 -3.50 11.38
C ALA A 213 13.51 -2.98 11.77
N ASP A 214 13.37 -2.35 12.94
CA ASP A 214 12.10 -1.79 13.43
C ASP A 214 11.60 -0.65 12.56
N ALA A 215 12.49 0.26 12.17
CA ALA A 215 12.15 1.36 11.26
C ALA A 215 11.75 0.83 9.88
N LEU A 216 12.45 -0.20 9.38
CA LEU A 216 12.13 -0.83 8.11
C LEU A 216 10.79 -1.57 8.16
N ALA A 217 10.50 -2.30 9.24
CA ALA A 217 9.24 -3.00 9.45
C ALA A 217 8.06 -2.04 9.44
N ARG A 218 8.15 -0.91 10.15
CA ARG A 218 7.13 0.14 10.12
C ARG A 218 6.99 0.78 8.74
N ALA A 219 8.11 1.08 8.06
CA ALA A 219 8.08 1.73 6.75
C ALA A 219 7.52 0.83 5.63
N THR A 220 7.66 -0.49 5.78
CA THR A 220 7.21 -1.50 4.80
C THR A 220 6.00 -2.30 5.28
N LEU A 221 5.32 -1.84 6.33
CA LEU A 221 4.14 -2.50 6.87
C LEU A 221 3.07 -2.65 5.79
N GLY A 222 2.52 -3.85 5.62
CA GLY A 222 1.57 -4.12 4.52
C GLY A 222 2.21 -4.35 3.15
N LEU A 223 3.53 -4.13 3.02
CA LEU A 223 4.29 -4.28 1.76
C LEU A 223 5.29 -5.42 1.82
N ALA A 224 5.84 -5.75 3.00
CA ALA A 224 6.77 -6.87 3.20
C ALA A 224 6.71 -7.41 4.63
N HIS A 225 7.16 -8.65 4.83
CA HIS A 225 7.46 -9.18 6.16
C HIS A 225 8.95 -8.96 6.46
N VAL A 226 9.27 -8.41 7.63
CA VAL A 226 10.66 -8.20 8.05
C VAL A 226 11.06 -9.23 9.09
N PHE A 227 12.18 -9.89 8.86
CA PHE A 227 12.76 -10.88 9.77
C PHE A 227 14.16 -10.45 10.21
N VAL A 228 14.45 -10.64 11.49
CA VAL A 228 15.82 -10.59 12.03
C VAL A 228 16.26 -12.03 12.27
N VAL A 229 17.37 -12.44 11.66
CA VAL A 229 17.84 -13.82 11.64
C VAL A 229 19.11 -13.92 12.48
N ASP A 230 19.06 -14.71 13.55
CA ASP A 230 20.24 -14.96 14.39
C ASP A 230 21.32 -15.73 13.58
N PRO A 231 22.62 -15.57 13.91
CA PRO A 231 23.70 -16.15 13.12
C PRO A 231 23.59 -17.67 12.94
N SER A 232 23.15 -18.39 14.00
CA SER A 232 22.92 -19.84 13.97
C SER A 232 21.88 -20.26 12.93
N GLN A 233 20.87 -19.41 12.68
CA GLN A 233 19.77 -19.70 11.76
C GLN A 233 20.12 -19.39 10.30
N THR A 234 21.19 -18.63 10.04
CA THR A 234 21.67 -18.38 8.67
C THR A 234 22.22 -19.66 8.01
N TRP A 235 22.72 -20.61 8.81
CA TRP A 235 23.15 -21.92 8.32
C TRP A 235 21.98 -22.78 7.86
N ARG A 236 20.84 -22.74 8.55
CA ARG A 236 19.61 -23.44 8.12
C ARG A 236 19.15 -22.99 6.73
N LEU A 237 19.14 -21.68 6.49
CA LEU A 237 18.84 -21.13 5.17
C LEU A 237 19.88 -21.57 4.12
N THR A 238 21.15 -21.67 4.51
CA THR A 238 22.24 -22.10 3.63
C THR A 238 22.16 -23.59 3.29
N GLU A 239 21.85 -24.45 4.26
CA GLU A 239 21.66 -25.88 4.07
C GLU A 239 20.49 -26.15 3.12
N ARG A 240 19.41 -25.37 3.26
CA ARG A 240 18.19 -25.57 2.48
C ARG A 240 18.24 -24.96 1.09
N PHE A 241 18.74 -23.73 0.96
CA PHE A 241 18.69 -22.97 -0.31
C PHE A 241 20.07 -22.82 -0.98
N GLY A 242 21.13 -23.30 -0.34
CA GLY A 242 22.50 -23.09 -0.78
C GLY A 242 23.03 -21.69 -0.49
N LYS A 243 24.36 -21.55 -0.56
CA LYS A 243 25.09 -20.32 -0.22
C LYS A 243 24.63 -19.09 -1.00
N ARG A 244 24.29 -19.26 -2.29
CA ARG A 244 23.91 -18.14 -3.16
C ARG A 244 22.56 -17.54 -2.80
N LEU A 245 21.65 -18.32 -2.20
CA LEU A 245 20.30 -17.88 -1.85
C LEU A 245 20.12 -17.58 -0.36
N SER A 246 21.14 -17.74 0.48
CA SER A 246 21.09 -17.43 1.92
C SER A 246 21.36 -15.95 2.26
N THR A 247 21.01 -15.53 3.49
CA THR A 247 21.35 -14.22 4.07
C THR A 247 22.21 -14.44 5.31
N TYR A 248 23.42 -13.86 5.37
CA TYR A 248 24.40 -14.19 6.42
C TYR A 248 25.28 -13.02 6.86
N GLY A 249 25.87 -13.14 8.05
CA GLY A 249 27.00 -12.32 8.51
C GLY A 249 26.72 -10.82 8.69
N GLY A 250 25.47 -10.42 8.92
CA GLY A 250 25.08 -9.01 8.97
C GLY A 250 24.43 -8.49 7.69
N ALA A 251 24.21 -9.33 6.69
CA ALA A 251 23.59 -8.96 5.42
C ALA A 251 22.08 -8.74 5.54
N ALA A 252 21.51 -8.03 4.57
CA ALA A 252 20.07 -7.89 4.36
C ALA A 252 19.69 -8.38 2.96
N ARG A 253 18.62 -9.17 2.84
CA ARG A 253 18.13 -9.69 1.56
C ARG A 253 16.63 -9.54 1.45
N ILE A 254 16.15 -9.21 0.25
CA ILE A 254 14.73 -9.27 -0.08
C ILE A 254 14.41 -10.48 -0.96
N TYR A 255 13.53 -11.34 -0.46
CA TYR A 255 13.00 -12.52 -1.14
C TYR A 255 11.63 -12.20 -1.72
N LEU A 256 11.60 -11.96 -3.03
CA LEU A 256 10.37 -11.74 -3.78
C LEU A 256 9.41 -12.96 -3.71
N PRO A 257 8.10 -12.76 -3.89
CA PRO A 257 7.16 -13.88 -3.94
C PRO A 257 7.39 -14.79 -5.15
N GLY A 258 7.12 -16.09 -5.00
CA GLY A 258 7.48 -17.12 -5.98
C GLY A 258 8.96 -17.56 -5.89
N PHE A 259 9.62 -17.30 -4.76
CA PHE A 259 10.97 -17.81 -4.48
C PHE A 259 10.95 -19.34 -4.33
N THR A 260 11.99 -19.97 -4.88
CA THR A 260 12.21 -21.43 -4.90
C THR A 260 13.69 -21.72 -4.69
N GLU A 261 14.03 -22.99 -4.50
CA GLU A 261 15.42 -23.45 -4.31
C GLU A 261 16.29 -23.21 -5.56
N ASP A 262 15.66 -23.10 -6.74
CA ASP A 262 16.34 -22.86 -8.03
C ASP A 262 16.25 -21.39 -8.51
N SER A 263 15.76 -20.48 -7.67
CA SER A 263 15.58 -19.08 -8.05
C SER A 263 16.90 -18.39 -8.39
N ASP A 264 16.87 -17.43 -9.32
CA ASP A 264 18.02 -16.58 -9.63
C ASP A 264 18.39 -15.71 -8.41
N PRO A 265 19.59 -15.87 -7.81
CA PRO A 265 20.00 -15.09 -6.66
C PRO A 265 19.98 -13.56 -6.85
N TYR A 266 20.10 -13.08 -8.10
CA TYR A 266 20.11 -11.64 -8.40
C TYR A 266 18.70 -11.02 -8.45
N ALA A 267 17.68 -11.82 -8.72
CA ALA A 267 16.28 -11.39 -8.58
C ALA A 267 15.89 -11.14 -7.11
N HIS A 268 16.61 -11.76 -6.16
CA HIS A 268 16.42 -11.64 -4.72
C HIS A 268 17.56 -10.82 -4.10
N LYS A 269 17.50 -9.49 -4.28
CA LYS A 269 18.62 -8.58 -4.01
C LYS A 269 19.19 -8.74 -2.60
N LEU A 270 20.52 -8.91 -2.54
CA LEU A 270 21.33 -9.04 -1.33
C LEU A 270 22.20 -7.80 -1.14
N PHE A 271 22.22 -7.25 0.07
CA PHE A 271 23.14 -6.22 0.52
C PHE A 271 24.13 -6.83 1.50
N LEU A 272 25.41 -6.79 1.15
CA LEU A 272 26.46 -7.47 1.90
C LEU A 272 26.89 -6.64 3.13
N PRO A 273 27.42 -7.29 4.19
CA PRO A 273 27.80 -6.60 5.43
C PRO A 273 28.81 -5.47 5.20
N GLY A 274 29.74 -5.64 4.27
CA GLY A 274 30.72 -4.60 3.91
C GLY A 274 30.08 -3.32 3.39
N GLN A 275 28.93 -3.41 2.70
CA GLN A 275 28.16 -2.24 2.25
C GLN A 275 27.42 -1.60 3.42
N LEU A 276 26.80 -2.43 4.27
CA LEU A 276 25.92 -1.99 5.36
C LEU A 276 26.66 -1.40 6.57
N ARG A 277 27.97 -1.61 6.70
CA ARG A 277 28.78 -1.01 7.79
C ARG A 277 28.94 0.51 7.67
N SER A 278 28.79 1.06 6.46
CA SER A 278 28.81 2.51 6.24
C SER A 278 27.41 3.09 6.40
N TRP A 279 27.33 4.33 6.93
CA TRP A 279 26.05 5.02 7.09
C TRP A 279 25.34 5.24 5.74
N ASP A 280 26.08 5.66 4.70
CA ASP A 280 25.54 5.85 3.35
C ASP A 280 25.05 4.52 2.75
N GLY A 281 25.82 3.44 2.92
CA GLY A 281 25.45 2.12 2.41
C GLY A 281 24.22 1.52 3.10
N ALA A 282 24.11 1.69 4.43
CA ALA A 282 22.93 1.28 5.19
C ALA A 282 21.68 2.07 4.79
N THR A 283 21.83 3.39 4.59
CA THR A 283 20.75 4.28 4.14
C THR A 283 20.28 3.91 2.73
N TYR A 284 21.22 3.73 1.80
CA TYR A 284 20.93 3.28 0.43
C TYR A 284 20.23 1.92 0.41
N ALA A 285 20.72 0.95 1.18
CA ALA A 285 20.10 -0.37 1.25
C ALA A 285 18.68 -0.31 1.79
N THR A 286 18.46 0.44 2.88
CA THR A 286 17.14 0.64 3.48
C THR A 286 16.16 1.27 2.48
N ARG A 287 16.59 2.31 1.77
CA ARG A 287 15.81 2.96 0.72
C ARG A 287 15.46 1.99 -0.41
N MET A 288 16.43 1.22 -0.89
CA MET A 288 16.20 0.25 -1.97
C MET A 288 15.26 -0.87 -1.55
N LEU A 289 15.35 -1.38 -0.32
CA LEU A 289 14.43 -2.39 0.21
C LEU A 289 12.98 -1.87 0.23
N ARG A 290 12.77 -0.62 0.66
CA ARG A 290 11.47 0.06 0.64
C ARG A 290 10.93 0.24 -0.78
N LEU A 291 11.78 0.69 -1.71
CA LEU A 291 11.41 0.85 -3.12
C LEU A 291 10.97 -0.46 -3.76
N VAL A 292 11.73 -1.55 -3.57
CA VAL A 292 11.36 -2.85 -4.14
C VAL A 292 10.05 -3.36 -3.54
N ALA A 293 9.86 -3.23 -2.20
CA ALA A 293 8.61 -3.63 -1.56
C ALA A 293 7.40 -2.83 -2.11
N ALA A 294 7.55 -1.51 -2.25
CA ALA A 294 6.51 -0.65 -2.81
C ALA A 294 6.19 -0.98 -4.28
N GLN A 295 7.21 -1.17 -5.13
CA GLN A 295 7.03 -1.55 -6.53
C GLN A 295 6.33 -2.91 -6.69
N GLU A 296 6.75 -3.91 -5.91
CA GLU A 296 6.09 -5.22 -5.92
C GLU A 296 4.65 -5.14 -5.42
N SER A 297 4.35 -4.23 -4.49
CA SER A 297 2.97 -3.98 -4.05
C SER A 297 2.07 -3.50 -5.19
N VAL A 298 2.55 -2.57 -6.02
CA VAL A 298 1.81 -2.05 -7.19
C VAL A 298 1.67 -3.13 -8.27
N ARG A 299 2.74 -3.90 -8.51
CA ARG A 299 2.76 -4.96 -9.53
C ARG A 299 1.85 -6.13 -9.20
N ARG A 300 1.81 -6.57 -7.94
CA ARG A 300 1.11 -7.80 -7.53
C ARG A 300 -0.30 -7.56 -6.99
N THR A 301 -0.55 -6.38 -6.43
CA THR A 301 -1.87 -6.00 -5.94
C THR A 301 -2.63 -5.32 -7.06
N LYS A 302 -3.51 -6.06 -7.74
CA LYS A 302 -4.14 -5.58 -8.98
C LYS A 302 -5.28 -4.61 -8.69
N LEU A 303 -5.22 -3.44 -9.34
CA LEU A 303 -6.33 -2.48 -9.34
C LEU A 303 -7.56 -3.09 -10.03
N GLY A 304 -8.74 -2.92 -9.44
CA GLY A 304 -9.99 -3.53 -9.89
C GLY A 304 -10.20 -4.98 -9.45
N ALA A 305 -9.22 -5.61 -8.79
CA ALA A 305 -9.36 -6.97 -8.25
C ALA A 305 -9.01 -7.03 -6.75
N ASP A 306 -7.76 -6.73 -6.37
CA ASP A 306 -7.32 -6.71 -4.97
C ASP A 306 -7.62 -5.37 -4.28
N VAL A 307 -7.60 -4.28 -5.05
CA VAL A 307 -7.80 -2.89 -4.59
C VAL A 307 -8.84 -2.26 -5.51
N LEU A 308 -9.87 -1.65 -4.95
CA LEU A 308 -10.83 -0.85 -5.71
C LEU A 308 -10.34 0.60 -5.73
N ALA A 309 -10.36 1.24 -6.90
CA ALA A 309 -10.12 2.68 -6.99
C ALA A 309 -11.30 3.41 -6.32
N PHE A 310 -11.02 4.52 -5.64
CA PHE A 310 -12.08 5.33 -5.05
C PHE A 310 -13.11 5.78 -6.11
N SER A 311 -12.63 6.15 -7.29
CA SER A 311 -13.46 6.58 -8.42
C SER A 311 -14.42 5.48 -8.90
N ASP A 312 -14.00 4.22 -8.90
CA ASP A 312 -14.87 3.08 -9.24
C ASP A 312 -16.03 2.96 -8.24
N VAL A 313 -15.74 3.05 -6.95
CA VAL A 313 -16.76 2.99 -5.89
C VAL A 313 -17.70 4.19 -5.97
N ARG A 314 -17.17 5.40 -6.20
CA ARG A 314 -17.96 6.62 -6.37
C ARG A 314 -18.91 6.51 -7.57
N ASN A 315 -18.41 6.07 -8.72
CA ASN A 315 -19.21 5.93 -9.94
C ASN A 315 -20.31 4.87 -9.76
N ALA A 316 -19.99 3.74 -9.12
CA ALA A 316 -20.97 2.72 -8.80
C ALA A 316 -22.07 3.23 -7.85
N ALA A 317 -21.71 4.00 -6.82
CA ALA A 317 -22.66 4.61 -5.90
C ALA A 317 -23.58 5.61 -6.61
N LEU A 318 -23.03 6.50 -7.43
CA LEU A 318 -23.82 7.45 -8.22
C LEU A 318 -24.82 6.73 -9.13
N LYS A 319 -24.37 5.67 -9.82
CA LYS A 319 -25.23 4.87 -10.71
C LYS A 319 -26.38 4.19 -9.95
N LEU A 320 -26.13 3.67 -8.75
CA LEU A 320 -27.17 3.04 -7.94
C LEU A 320 -28.15 4.06 -7.36
N SER A 321 -27.68 5.19 -6.84
CA SER A 321 -28.55 6.28 -6.39
C SER A 321 -29.45 6.77 -7.52
N PHE A 322 -28.90 6.87 -8.73
CA PHE A 322 -29.65 7.25 -9.93
C PHE A 322 -30.76 6.23 -10.28
N GLN A 323 -30.43 4.94 -10.33
CA GLN A 323 -31.41 3.87 -10.58
C GLN A 323 -32.53 3.85 -9.54
N GLU A 324 -32.22 4.15 -8.27
CA GLU A 324 -33.24 4.28 -7.24
C GLU A 324 -34.17 5.48 -7.45
N LEU A 325 -33.63 6.62 -7.87
CA LEU A 325 -34.42 7.83 -8.18
C LEU A 325 -35.35 7.60 -9.38
N GLU A 326 -34.85 6.94 -10.43
CA GLU A 326 -35.66 6.51 -11.58
C GLU A 326 -36.81 5.61 -11.14
N ARG A 327 -36.52 4.59 -10.31
CA ARG A 327 -37.54 3.66 -9.80
C ARG A 327 -38.57 4.36 -8.92
N LYS A 328 -38.16 5.37 -8.13
CA LYS A 328 -39.04 6.14 -7.24
C LYS A 328 -39.82 7.24 -7.97
N GLY A 329 -39.61 7.42 -9.27
CA GLY A 329 -40.38 8.37 -10.10
C GLY A 329 -40.15 9.84 -9.73
N ALA A 330 -38.95 10.20 -9.24
CA ALA A 330 -38.65 11.58 -8.89
C ALA A 330 -38.72 12.50 -10.13
N PRO A 331 -39.37 13.68 -10.04
CA PRO A 331 -39.75 14.48 -11.20
C PRO A 331 -38.69 15.55 -11.49
N ASP A 332 -37.66 15.22 -12.27
CA ASP A 332 -37.03 16.24 -13.12
C ASP A 332 -36.16 15.58 -14.20
N ARG A 333 -36.65 15.60 -15.45
CA ARG A 333 -36.00 14.95 -16.60
C ARG A 333 -34.63 15.58 -16.91
N GLU A 334 -34.49 16.88 -16.66
CA GLU A 334 -33.25 17.64 -16.85
C GLU A 334 -32.17 17.31 -15.79
N GLN A 335 -32.55 17.17 -14.51
CA GLN A 335 -31.62 16.72 -13.47
C GLN A 335 -31.14 15.28 -13.74
N LEU A 336 -32.03 14.45 -14.29
CA LEU A 336 -31.74 13.09 -14.70
C LEU A 336 -30.73 13.03 -15.87
N GLU A 337 -30.89 13.90 -16.87
CA GLU A 337 -29.94 13.99 -18.00
C GLU A 337 -28.59 14.57 -17.59
N ALA A 338 -28.57 15.60 -16.74
CA ALA A 338 -27.35 16.19 -16.21
C ALA A 338 -26.54 15.17 -15.39
N ALA A 339 -27.20 14.38 -14.53
CA ALA A 339 -26.56 13.32 -13.76
C ALA A 339 -25.99 12.21 -14.67
N ARG A 340 -26.70 11.80 -15.73
CA ARG A 340 -26.21 10.84 -16.73
C ARG A 340 -24.96 11.33 -17.45
N HIS A 341 -24.96 12.60 -17.86
CA HIS A 341 -23.79 13.22 -18.48
C HIS A 341 -22.58 13.24 -17.54
N GLN A 342 -22.80 13.53 -16.26
CA GLN A 342 -21.72 13.55 -15.27
C GLN A 342 -21.16 12.16 -14.98
N ILE A 343 -22.00 11.13 -14.89
CA ILE A 343 -21.55 9.74 -14.75
C ILE A 343 -20.71 9.31 -15.97
N ALA A 344 -21.20 9.57 -17.20
CA ALA A 344 -20.48 9.21 -18.42
C ALA A 344 -19.12 9.93 -18.53
N ALA A 345 -19.05 11.20 -18.09
CA ALA A 345 -17.79 11.94 -18.05
C ALA A 345 -16.80 11.36 -17.02
N LEU A 346 -17.28 10.97 -15.84
CA LEU A 346 -16.46 10.34 -14.80
C LEU A 346 -16.00 8.93 -15.22
N GLU A 347 -16.84 8.13 -15.86
CA GLU A 347 -16.46 6.80 -16.38
C GLU A 347 -15.32 6.92 -17.39
N LYS A 348 -15.41 7.87 -18.32
CA LYS A 348 -14.34 8.13 -19.29
C LYS A 348 -13.02 8.53 -18.63
N GLN A 349 -13.05 9.39 -17.60
CA GLN A 349 -11.84 9.78 -16.85
C GLN A 349 -11.19 8.59 -16.13
N VAL A 350 -12.00 7.66 -15.61
CA VAL A 350 -11.50 6.46 -14.94
C VAL A 350 -10.85 5.50 -15.93
N ASP A 351 -11.46 5.29 -17.10
CA ASP A 351 -10.90 4.41 -18.13
C ASP A 351 -9.58 4.96 -18.68
N ASP A 352 -9.52 6.27 -18.92
CA ASP A 352 -8.28 6.95 -19.35
C ASP A 352 -7.17 6.78 -18.29
N ALA A 353 -7.50 6.89 -16.99
CA ALA A 353 -6.54 6.72 -15.89
C ALA A 353 -6.12 5.25 -15.64
N LYS A 354 -6.92 4.26 -16.08
CA LYS A 354 -6.57 2.83 -15.99
C LYS A 354 -5.68 2.37 -17.15
N ALA A 355 -5.75 3.05 -18.28
CA ALA A 355 -4.99 2.71 -19.50
C ALA A 355 -3.57 3.33 -19.51
N SER A 356 -3.35 4.38 -18.72
CA SER A 356 -2.05 5.01 -18.45
C SER A 356 -1.30 4.33 -17.32
#